data_AF-A0AAV4WX21-F1
#
_entry.id   AF-A0AAV4WX21-F1
#
_cell.length_a   1.000
_cell.length_b   1.000
_cell.length_c   1.000
_cell.angle_alpha   90.00
_cell.angle_beta   90.00
_cell.angle_gamma   90.00
#
_symmetry.space_group_name_H-M   'P 1'
#
loop_
_entity.id
_entity.type
_entity.pdbx_description
1 polymer ?
#
loop_
_entity_poly.entity_id
_entity_poly.type
_entity_poly.pdbx_seq_one_letter_code
_entity_poly.pdbx_strand_id
1 'polypeptide(L)'
;MVITKRVTATIAKKHKSFQKDLVMLVVKKITDIIPHKFLDIKSDVLNSVKFADSKFNIPGKIDLLLGAELFYELLRPEQILVPDPNLLLQNTVFGFVVSGKVKQPMINHIHCGMIREDLNEASKEFMEEYERLGYRKEVIEEKVPDAIYYAIHHGV
;
A
#
# COMPACT_ATOMS: atom_id res chain seq x y z
N MET A 1 -11.91 -9.48 -8.13
CA MET A 1 -11.40 -9.54 -6.72
C MET A 1 -12.56 -9.76 -5.75
N VAL A 2 -12.65 -10.92 -5.09
CA VAL A 2 -13.80 -11.24 -4.21
C VAL A 2 -13.50 -10.83 -2.76
N ILE A 3 -14.34 -9.95 -2.22
CA ILE A 3 -14.33 -9.60 -0.79
C ILE A 3 -15.12 -10.67 -0.03
N THR A 4 -14.52 -11.16 1.06
CA THR A 4 -15.09 -12.25 1.87
C THR A 4 -15.69 -11.74 3.16
N LYS A 5 -15.07 -10.71 3.77
CA LYS A 5 -15.50 -10.13 5.04
C LYS A 5 -15.10 -8.66 5.11
N ARG A 6 -15.84 -7.94 5.95
CA ARG A 6 -15.47 -6.61 6.44
C ARG A 6 -15.08 -6.76 7.91
N VAL A 7 -13.97 -6.15 8.30
CA VAL A 7 -13.50 -6.15 9.70
C VAL A 7 -13.09 -4.75 10.11
N THR A 8 -13.28 -4.41 11.38
CA THR A 8 -12.63 -3.24 11.98
C THR A 8 -11.36 -3.73 12.66
N ALA A 9 -10.22 -3.14 12.32
CA ALA A 9 -8.93 -3.51 12.87
C ALA A 9 -8.11 -2.27 13.20
N THR A 10 -7.32 -2.37 14.26
CA THR A 10 -6.42 -1.32 14.71
C THR A 10 -5.02 -1.57 14.16
N ILE A 11 -4.46 -0.60 13.43
CA ILE A 11 -3.02 -0.57 13.15
C ILE A 11 -2.32 0.26 14.21
N ALA A 12 -1.20 -0.22 14.74
CA ALA A 12 -0.47 0.48 15.78
C ALA A 12 1.04 0.23 15.73
N LYS A 13 1.82 1.25 16.09
CA LYS A 13 3.25 1.05 16.39
C LYS A 13 3.39 0.30 17.72
N LYS A 14 4.42 -0.53 17.87
CA LYS A 14 4.68 -1.34 19.09
C LYS A 14 4.56 -0.56 20.42
N HIS A 15 4.96 0.71 20.45
CA HIS A 15 4.90 1.57 21.64
C HIS A 15 3.68 2.50 21.69
N LYS A 16 2.67 2.26 20.85
CA LYS A 16 1.41 3.02 20.75
C LYS A 16 1.56 4.53 20.50
N SER A 17 2.72 4.99 20.03
CA SER A 17 2.91 6.38 19.61
C SER A 17 2.15 6.74 18.32
N PHE A 18 1.59 5.72 17.65
CA PHE A 18 0.70 5.85 16.51
C PHE A 18 -0.30 4.71 16.58
N GLN A 19 -1.58 5.02 16.40
CA GLN A 19 -2.68 4.07 16.36
C GLN A 19 -3.80 4.62 15.49
N LYS A 20 -4.40 3.77 14.65
CA LYS A 20 -5.56 4.11 13.83
C LYS A 20 -6.49 2.92 13.71
N ASP A 21 -7.77 3.14 13.94
CA ASP A 21 -8.81 2.14 13.69
C ASP A 21 -9.28 2.28 12.25
N LEU A 22 -9.27 1.17 11.52
CA LEU A 22 -9.55 1.11 10.10
C LEU A 22 -10.62 0.07 9.83
N VAL A 23 -11.49 0.39 8.89
CA VAL A 23 -12.37 -0.60 8.27
C VAL A 23 -11.59 -1.26 7.14
N MET A 24 -11.31 -2.55 7.28
CA MET A 24 -10.54 -3.33 6.32
C MET A 24 -11.43 -4.34 5.59
N LEU A 25 -11.08 -4.61 4.33
CA LEU A 25 -11.70 -5.62 3.49
C LEU A 25 -10.82 -6.86 3.46
N VAL A 26 -11.41 -8.01 3.74
CA VAL A 26 -10.71 -9.30 3.71
C VAL A 26 -10.93 -9.93 2.35
N VAL A 27 -9.86 -10.04 1.56
CA VAL A 27 -9.85 -10.69 0.25
C VAL A 27 -9.01 -11.96 0.30
N LYS A 28 -9.27 -12.92 -0.60
CA LYS A 28 -8.51 -14.19 -0.65
C LYS A 28 -7.01 -13.99 -0.91
N LYS A 29 -6.67 -12.95 -1.67
CA LYS A 29 -5.31 -12.60 -2.09
C LYS A 29 -5.23 -11.10 -2.38
N ILE A 30 -4.29 -10.40 -1.74
CA ILE A 30 -4.06 -8.96 -1.98
C ILE A 30 -3.19 -8.78 -3.22
N THR A 31 -2.03 -9.42 -3.24
CA THR A 31 -1.09 -9.41 -4.36
C THR A 31 -0.50 -10.80 -4.59
N ASP A 32 0.21 -10.97 -5.70
CA ASP A 32 1.22 -12.02 -5.83
C ASP A 32 2.40 -11.81 -4.87
N ILE A 33 3.35 -12.74 -4.88
CA ILE A 33 4.57 -12.65 -4.06
C ILE A 33 5.39 -11.44 -4.51
N ILE A 34 5.69 -10.53 -3.57
CA ILE A 34 6.45 -9.30 -3.79
C ILE A 34 7.56 -9.21 -2.74
N PRO A 35 8.79 -8.82 -3.13
CA PRO A 35 9.27 -8.78 -4.51
C PRO A 35 9.25 -10.18 -5.16
N HIS A 36 9.13 -10.28 -6.49
CA HIS A 36 9.12 -11.58 -7.17
C HIS A 36 10.45 -12.35 -7.06
N LYS A 37 11.53 -11.62 -6.77
CA LYS A 37 12.89 -12.13 -6.57
C LYS A 37 13.53 -11.41 -5.40
N PHE A 38 14.52 -12.04 -4.81
CA PHE A 38 15.36 -11.40 -3.81
C PHE A 38 16.01 -10.14 -4.39
N LEU A 39 15.93 -9.03 -3.65
CA LEU A 39 16.58 -7.77 -4.01
C LEU A 39 17.93 -7.70 -3.29
N ASP A 40 19.02 -7.90 -4.03
CA ASP A 40 20.38 -7.75 -3.51
C ASP A 40 20.76 -6.25 -3.45
N ILE A 41 20.26 -5.56 -2.43
CA ILE A 41 20.57 -4.15 -2.18
C ILE A 41 21.67 -4.09 -1.11
N LYS A 42 22.88 -3.69 -1.52
CA LYS A 42 24.03 -3.55 -0.62
C LYS A 42 24.28 -2.08 -0.34
N SER A 43 24.15 -1.70 0.92
CA SER A 43 24.54 -0.37 1.41
C SER A 43 24.65 -0.42 2.93
N ASP A 44 25.75 0.09 3.47
CA ASP A 44 25.98 0.17 4.92
C ASP A 44 24.91 1.02 5.64
N VAL A 45 24.30 1.95 4.90
CA VAL A 45 23.18 2.76 5.37
C VAL A 45 21.98 1.90 5.75
N LEU A 46 21.73 0.79 5.04
CA LEU A 46 20.61 -0.10 5.32
C LEU A 46 20.77 -0.81 6.66
N ASN A 47 22.00 -1.02 7.13
CA ASN A 47 22.28 -1.65 8.42
C ASN A 47 22.09 -0.68 9.60
N SER A 48 22.02 0.62 9.32
CA SER A 48 21.96 1.68 10.33
C SER A 48 20.53 2.10 10.69
N VAL A 49 19.52 1.57 10.00
CA VAL A 49 18.12 1.98 10.15
C VAL A 49 17.20 0.82 10.51
N LYS A 50 16.05 1.15 11.12
CA LYS A 50 15.00 0.17 11.38
C LYS A 50 13.93 0.26 10.30
N PHE A 51 13.79 -0.80 9.51
CA PHE A 51 12.76 -0.89 8.48
C PHE A 51 11.37 -1.16 9.05
N ALA A 52 10.35 -0.67 8.35
CA ALA A 52 8.95 -1.02 8.64
C ALA A 52 8.68 -2.52 8.40
N ASP A 53 9.33 -3.09 7.39
CA ASP A 53 9.40 -4.53 7.13
C ASP A 53 10.86 -4.95 7.02
N SER A 54 11.33 -5.79 7.95
CA SER A 54 12.71 -6.28 7.93
C SER A 54 13.00 -7.30 6.82
N LYS A 55 11.96 -7.77 6.12
CA LYS A 55 12.06 -8.73 5.01
C LYS A 55 11.63 -8.10 3.67
N PHE A 56 11.61 -6.78 3.56
CA PHE A 56 11.18 -6.06 2.35
C PHE A 56 11.89 -6.50 1.05
N ASN A 57 13.11 -7.02 1.17
CA ASN A 57 13.95 -7.47 0.05
C ASN A 57 13.80 -8.97 -0.27
N ILE A 58 13.02 -9.72 0.50
CA ILE A 58 12.81 -11.15 0.35
C ILE A 58 11.41 -11.40 -0.23
N PRO A 59 11.25 -12.27 -1.25
CA PRO A 59 9.94 -12.62 -1.76
C PRO A 59 8.97 -13.07 -0.68
N GLY A 60 7.87 -12.33 -0.52
CA GLY A 60 6.87 -12.58 0.51
C GLY A 60 5.45 -12.25 0.03
N LYS A 61 4.46 -12.68 0.82
CA LYS A 61 3.09 -12.23 0.63
C LYS A 61 2.90 -10.86 1.27
N ILE A 62 2.01 -10.05 0.71
CA ILE A 62 1.53 -8.84 1.36
C ILE A 62 0.30 -9.20 2.20
N ASP A 63 0.38 -8.92 3.50
CA ASP A 63 -0.70 -9.20 4.46
C ASP A 63 -1.69 -8.04 4.61
N LEU A 64 -1.26 -6.81 4.29
CA LEU A 64 -2.04 -5.60 4.46
C LEU A 64 -1.72 -4.58 3.36
N LEU A 65 -2.76 -4.05 2.73
CA LEU A 65 -2.67 -2.89 1.84
C LEU A 65 -3.41 -1.72 2.49
N LEU A 66 -2.70 -0.61 2.71
CA LEU A 66 -3.26 0.59 3.30
C LEU A 66 -3.69 1.57 2.20
N GLY A 67 -4.88 2.14 2.35
CA GLY A 67 -5.39 3.16 1.44
C GLY A 67 -4.59 4.46 1.49
N ALA A 68 -4.69 5.25 0.43
CA ALA A 68 -4.00 6.54 0.31
C ALA A 68 -4.42 7.56 1.39
N GLU A 69 -5.61 7.39 1.99
CA GLU A 69 -6.12 8.24 3.07
C GLU A 69 -5.15 8.34 4.28
N LEU A 70 -4.34 7.30 4.52
CA LEU A 70 -3.37 7.29 5.61
C LEU A 70 -1.98 7.76 5.20
N PHE A 71 -1.71 7.90 3.90
CA PHE A 71 -0.36 8.02 3.37
C PHE A 71 0.44 9.13 4.06
N TYR A 72 -0.12 10.34 4.15
CA TYR A 72 0.53 11.48 4.78
C TYR A 72 0.57 11.41 6.31
N GLU A 73 -0.36 10.69 6.95
CA GLU A 73 -0.31 10.45 8.40
C GLU A 73 0.86 9.52 8.79
N LEU A 74 1.20 8.59 7.89
CA LEU A 74 2.26 7.60 8.10
C LEU A 74 3.65 8.17 7.84
N LEU A 75 3.80 9.14 6.92
CA LEU A 75 5.09 9.74 6.62
C LEU A 75 5.68 10.45 7.84
N ARG A 76 7.01 10.42 7.94
CA ARG A 76 7.76 11.17 8.94
C ARG A 76 8.82 12.04 8.27
N PRO A 77 9.18 13.18 8.87
CA PRO A 77 10.29 13.99 8.38
C PRO A 77 11.56 13.15 8.53
N GLU A 78 12.13 12.73 7.40
CA GLU A 78 13.48 12.19 7.24
C GLU A 78 13.52 11.33 5.97
N GLN A 79 14.52 11.62 5.15
CA GLN A 79 14.82 10.94 3.91
C GLN A 79 16.32 10.69 3.87
N ILE A 80 16.72 9.47 3.58
CA ILE A 80 18.14 9.09 3.47
C ILE A 80 18.40 8.64 2.04
N LEU A 81 19.22 9.41 1.34
CA LEU A 81 19.77 9.01 0.05
C LEU A 81 20.83 7.94 0.32
N VAL A 82 20.66 6.77 -0.30
CA VAL A 82 21.69 5.73 -0.26
C VAL A 82 22.70 5.94 -1.39
N PRO A 83 23.88 5.30 -1.35
CA PRO A 83 24.88 5.45 -2.41
C PRO A 83 24.40 5.11 -3.82
N ASP A 84 23.39 4.22 -3.96
CA ASP A 84 22.67 4.07 -5.22
C ASP A 84 21.73 5.26 -5.42
N PRO A 85 21.98 6.13 -6.40
CA PRO A 85 21.18 7.34 -6.61
C PRO A 85 19.73 7.04 -7.02
N ASN A 86 19.42 5.80 -7.38
CA ASN A 86 18.07 5.39 -7.74
C ASN A 86 17.24 4.96 -6.54
N LEU A 87 17.81 4.93 -5.34
CA LEU A 87 17.16 4.45 -4.13
C LEU A 87 17.11 5.54 -3.06
N LEU A 88 16.01 5.53 -2.31
CA LEU A 88 15.74 6.45 -1.23
C LEU A 88 15.11 5.69 -0.07
N LEU A 89 15.53 6.01 1.15
CA LEU A 89 14.85 5.56 2.36
C LEU A 89 13.93 6.67 2.85
N GLN A 90 12.65 6.36 3.00
CA GLN A 90 11.66 7.27 3.55
C GLN A 90 11.28 6.81 4.96
N ASN A 91 11.42 7.69 5.96
CA ASN A 91 10.98 7.38 7.31
C ASN A 91 9.44 7.40 7.41
N THR A 92 8.87 6.44 8.13
CA THR A 92 7.44 6.35 8.42
C THR A 92 7.21 6.06 9.89
N VAL A 93 5.96 6.11 10.35
CA VAL A 93 5.59 5.71 11.71
C VAL A 93 6.08 4.31 12.10
N PHE A 94 6.13 3.38 11.14
CA PHE A 94 6.48 1.98 11.35
C PHE A 94 7.98 1.69 11.20
N GLY A 95 8.72 2.60 10.59
CA GLY A 95 10.14 2.45 10.26
C GLY A 95 10.41 2.92 8.83
N PHE A 96 11.65 2.80 8.39
CA PHE A 96 12.02 3.18 7.04
C PHE A 96 11.42 2.23 6.00
N VAL A 97 11.00 2.78 4.86
CA VAL A 97 10.65 2.05 3.66
C VAL A 97 11.63 2.39 2.56
N VAL A 98 11.92 1.42 1.68
CA VAL A 98 12.78 1.62 0.52
C VAL A 98 11.90 2.02 -0.67
N SER A 99 12.29 3.10 -1.35
CA SER A 99 11.66 3.57 -2.58
C SER A 99 12.71 3.72 -3.68
N GLY A 100 12.28 3.60 -4.93
CA GLY A 100 13.14 3.82 -6.09
C GLY A 100 13.28 2.61 -7.00
N LYS A 101 14.31 2.65 -7.87
CA LYS A 101 14.53 1.66 -8.93
C LYS A 101 15.74 0.80 -8.59
N VAL A 102 15.54 -0.52 -8.51
CA VAL A 102 16.63 -1.49 -8.38
C VAL A 102 16.99 -2.00 -9.77
N LYS A 103 18.27 -1.95 -10.14
CA LYS A 103 18.76 -2.59 -11.38
C LYS A 103 18.65 -4.11 -11.23
N GLN A 104 17.74 -4.73 -11.96
CA GLN A 104 17.70 -6.18 -12.10
C GLN A 104 18.37 -6.57 -13.44
N PRO A 105 19.16 -7.65 -13.49
CA PRO A 105 19.66 -8.16 -14.77
C PRO A 105 18.48 -8.43 -15.69
N MET A 106 18.60 -8.03 -16.97
CA MET A 106 17.49 -8.00 -17.92
C MET A 106 16.69 -9.30 -17.87
N ILE A 107 15.40 -9.17 -17.56
CA ILE A 107 14.44 -10.26 -17.63
C ILE A 107 13.64 -10.03 -18.91
N ASN A 108 13.50 -11.06 -19.75
CA ASN A 108 12.60 -11.04 -20.93
C ASN A 108 11.11 -10.90 -20.57
N HIS A 109 10.78 -10.71 -19.29
CA HIS A 109 9.42 -10.54 -18.77
C HIS A 109 9.40 -9.44 -17.71
N ILE A 110 8.85 -8.29 -18.09
CA ILE A 110 8.45 -7.23 -17.15
C ILE A 110 7.08 -7.66 -16.60
N HIS A 111 7.03 -8.08 -15.34
CA HIS A 111 5.76 -8.26 -14.65
C HIS A 111 5.31 -6.90 -14.12
N CYS A 112 4.59 -6.15 -14.95
CA CYS A 112 3.76 -5.06 -14.45
C CYS A 112 2.57 -5.71 -13.74
N GLY A 113 2.28 -5.29 -12.51
CA GLY A 113 1.02 -5.63 -11.83
C GLY A 113 -0.15 -4.95 -12.51
N MET A 114 -0.34 -5.19 -13.81
CA MET A 114 -1.59 -4.90 -14.48
C MET A 114 -2.55 -6.01 -14.10
N ILE A 115 -3.72 -5.63 -13.60
CA ILE A 115 -4.85 -6.55 -13.47
C ILE A 115 -5.06 -7.15 -14.87
N ARG A 116 -4.76 -8.45 -15.02
CA ARG A 116 -4.85 -9.20 -16.28
C ARG A 116 -6.28 -9.62 -16.63
N GLU A 117 -7.21 -9.42 -15.71
CA GLU A 117 -8.65 -9.54 -15.94
C GLU A 117 -9.11 -8.35 -16.77
N ASP A 118 -10.17 -8.50 -17.58
CA ASP A 118 -10.81 -7.36 -18.25
C ASP A 118 -11.09 -6.32 -17.16
N LEU A 119 -10.38 -5.20 -17.21
CA LEU A 119 -10.44 -4.16 -16.17
C LEU A 119 -11.89 -3.75 -15.92
N ASN A 120 -12.73 -3.82 -16.95
CA ASN A 120 -14.14 -3.51 -16.85
C ASN A 120 -14.91 -4.55 -16.04
N GLU A 121 -14.65 -5.85 -16.24
CA GLU A 121 -15.33 -6.93 -15.53
C GLU A 121 -14.87 -7.00 -14.08
N ALA A 122 -13.56 -6.95 -13.83
CA ALA A 122 -13.00 -6.94 -12.47
C ALA A 122 -13.43 -5.69 -11.68
N SER A 123 -13.53 -4.53 -12.35
CA SER A 123 -14.06 -3.30 -11.73
C SER A 123 -15.55 -3.43 -11.46
N LYS A 124 -16.33 -4.01 -12.37
CA LYS A 124 -17.77 -4.21 -12.20
C LYS A 124 -18.07 -5.16 -11.04
N GLU A 125 -17.43 -6.32 -10.99
CA GLU A 125 -17.55 -7.26 -9.87
C GLU A 125 -17.17 -6.62 -8.54
N PHE A 126 -16.09 -5.83 -8.54
CA PHE A 126 -15.66 -5.10 -7.35
C PHE A 126 -16.70 -4.06 -6.89
N MET A 127 -17.29 -3.32 -7.84
CA MET A 127 -18.31 -2.30 -7.54
C MET A 127 -19.61 -2.94 -7.05
N GLU A 128 -20.07 -4.04 -7.64
CA GLU A 128 -21.23 -4.81 -7.20
C GLU A 128 -21.02 -5.39 -5.79
N GLU A 129 -19.82 -5.88 -5.49
CA GLU A 129 -19.48 -6.34 -4.14
C GLU A 129 -19.45 -5.19 -3.13
N TYR A 130 -18.93 -4.02 -3.52
CA TYR A 130 -18.95 -2.80 -2.70
C TYR A 130 -20.38 -2.34 -2.37
N GLU A 131 -21.29 -2.43 -3.34
CA GLU A 131 -22.73 -2.17 -3.16
C GLU A 131 -23.35 -3.16 -2.17
N ARG A 132 -23.11 -4.46 -2.37
CA ARG A 132 -23.62 -5.52 -1.50
C ARG A 132 -23.17 -5.38 -0.05
N LEU A 133 -21.93 -4.94 0.16
CA LEU A 133 -21.34 -4.71 1.48
C LEU A 133 -21.76 -3.38 2.12
N GLY A 134 -22.61 -2.59 1.44
CA GLY A 134 -23.15 -1.33 1.94
C GLY A 134 -22.15 -0.17 1.92
N TYR A 135 -21.11 -0.24 1.10
CA TYR A 135 -20.18 0.88 0.90
C TYR A 135 -20.67 1.90 -0.11
N ARG A 136 -21.63 1.52 -0.97
CA ARG A 136 -22.37 2.46 -1.82
C ARG A 136 -23.69 2.80 -1.13
N LYS A 137 -23.86 4.04 -0.74
CA LYS A 137 -25.19 4.61 -0.51
C LYS A 137 -25.63 5.23 -1.82
N GLU A 138 -26.85 4.95 -2.24
CA GLU A 138 -27.51 5.77 -3.26
C GLU A 138 -27.55 7.20 -2.69
N VAL A 139 -26.91 8.14 -3.38
CA VAL A 139 -27.07 9.55 -3.06
C VAL A 139 -28.43 9.94 -3.61
N ILE A 140 -29.46 9.76 -2.79
CA ILE A 140 -30.71 10.50 -2.95
C ILE A 140 -30.31 11.96 -2.71
N GLU A 141 -30.70 12.89 -3.59
CA GLU A 141 -30.46 14.33 -3.38
C GLU A 141 -31.19 14.83 -2.12
N GLU A 142 -30.69 14.48 -0.94
CA GLU A 142 -30.98 15.15 0.31
C GLU A 142 -29.88 16.15 0.61
N LYS A 143 -30.29 17.25 1.25
CA LYS A 143 -29.49 18.44 1.62
C LYS A 143 -28.04 18.04 1.91
N VAL A 144 -27.15 18.41 0.98
CA VAL A 144 -25.73 18.01 0.90
C VAL A 144 -25.15 17.79 2.30
N PRO A 145 -24.96 16.52 2.75
CA PRO A 145 -24.13 16.27 3.92
C PRO A 145 -22.74 16.85 3.60
N ASP A 146 -22.03 17.40 4.60
CA ASP A 146 -20.68 17.92 4.41
C ASP A 146 -19.85 16.91 3.63
N ALA A 147 -19.65 17.20 2.33
CA ALA A 147 -19.12 16.21 1.41
C ALA A 147 -17.66 15.94 1.81
N ILE A 148 -17.36 14.68 2.13
CA ILE A 148 -16.01 14.24 2.43
C ILE A 148 -15.28 14.10 1.09
N TYR A 149 -14.73 15.21 0.62
CA TYR A 149 -13.83 15.21 -0.52
C TYR A 149 -12.45 14.74 -0.05
N TYR A 150 -11.93 13.68 -0.68
CA TYR A 150 -10.49 13.42 -0.60
C TYR A 150 -9.79 14.50 -1.43
N ALA A 151 -8.93 15.29 -0.81
CA ALA A 151 -8.09 16.22 -1.54
C ALA A 151 -7.24 15.40 -2.53
N ILE A 152 -7.51 15.59 -3.82
CA ILE A 152 -6.72 14.96 -4.88
C ILE A 152 -5.30 15.48 -4.73
N HIS A 153 -4.31 14.59 -4.61
CA HIS A 153 -2.93 15.01 -4.71
C HIS A 153 -2.77 15.53 -6.15
N HIS A 154 -2.60 16.83 -6.32
CA HIS A 154 -2.07 17.34 -7.58
C HIS A 154 -0.68 16.72 -7.72
N GLY A 155 -0.53 15.81 -8.68
CA GLY A 155 0.77 15.31 -9.10
C GLY A 155 1.51 16.46 -9.76
N VAL A 156 2.71 16.75 -9.26
CA VAL A 156 3.70 17.56 -9.97
C VAL A 156 4.66 16.59 -10.67
#